data_AF-A0A935B0G9-F1
#
_entry.id   AF-A0A935B0G9-F1
#
_cell.length_a   1.000
_cell.length_b   1.000
_cell.length_c   1.000
_cell.angle_alpha   90.00
_cell.angle_beta   90.00
_cell.angle_gamma   90.00
#
_symmetry.space_group_name_H-M   'P 1'
#
loop_
_entity.id
_entity.type
_entity.pdbx_description
1 polymer ?
#
loop_
_entity_poly.entity_id
_entity_poly.type
_entity_poly.pdbx_seq_one_letter_code
_entity_poly.pdbx_strand_id
1 'polypeptide(L)'
;MIDATQASETRLRQFVADAAHELRTPLTTLQGYSALHARDAHLAGTPLGDSLRRIHSEAERMTRIVDDLQLLANLDEQRNWYGPRLTWARSFGTRRPISRSSCQTDR
;
A
#
# COMPACT_ATOMS: atom_id res chain seq x y z
N MET A 1 5.14 -31.86 -17.88
CA MET A 1 3.90 -31.10 -18.16
C MET A 1 3.38 -30.37 -16.91
N ILE A 2 3.38 -31.01 -15.73
CA ILE A 2 2.92 -30.41 -14.46
C ILE A 2 3.84 -29.27 -13.94
N ASP A 3 5.16 -29.37 -14.15
CA ASP A 3 6.10 -28.33 -13.67
C ASP A 3 5.95 -26.99 -14.41
N ALA A 4 5.61 -27.03 -15.70
CA ALA A 4 5.43 -25.82 -16.50
C ALA A 4 4.18 -25.03 -16.07
N THR A 5 3.10 -25.73 -15.73
CA THR A 5 1.87 -25.11 -15.21
C THR A 5 2.07 -24.53 -13.82
N GLN A 6 2.76 -25.24 -12.91
CA GLN A 6 3.06 -24.75 -11.57
C GLN A 6 3.98 -23.52 -11.59
N ALA A 7 4.99 -23.51 -12.46
CA ALA A 7 5.87 -22.36 -12.61
C ALA A 7 5.12 -21.12 -13.14
N SER A 8 4.18 -21.31 -14.06
CA SER A 8 3.34 -20.22 -14.57
C SER A 8 2.42 -19.64 -13.48
N GLU A 9 1.78 -20.51 -12.71
CA GLU A 9 0.87 -20.12 -11.63
C GLU A 9 1.58 -19.33 -10.52
N THR A 10 2.77 -19.77 -10.13
CA THR A 10 3.61 -19.07 -9.15
C THR A 10 4.04 -17.68 -9.64
N ARG A 11 4.40 -17.53 -10.92
CA ARG A 11 4.74 -16.22 -11.49
C ARG A 11 3.55 -15.27 -11.50
N LEU A 12 2.35 -15.78 -11.84
CA LEU A 12 1.13 -14.99 -11.81
C LEU A 12 0.81 -14.52 -10.39
N ARG A 13 0.95 -15.39 -9.38
CA ARG A 13 0.76 -15.02 -7.97
C ARG A 13 1.72 -13.92 -7.53
N GLN A 14 3.01 -14.06 -7.82
CA GLN A 14 4.01 -13.03 -7.49
C GLN A 14 3.65 -11.70 -8.15
N PHE A 15 3.30 -11.72 -9.45
CA PHE A 15 2.88 -10.52 -10.17
C PHE A 15 1.67 -9.83 -9.52
N VAL A 16 0.66 -10.61 -9.09
CA VAL A 16 -0.52 -10.09 -8.40
C VAL A 16 -0.15 -9.49 -7.05
N ALA A 17 0.72 -10.15 -6.28
CA ALA A 17 1.17 -9.65 -4.98
C ALA A 17 1.95 -8.33 -5.11
N ASP A 18 2.83 -8.24 -6.10
CA ASP A 18 3.63 -7.03 -6.38
C ASP A 18 2.72 -5.87 -6.82
N ALA A 19 1.80 -6.13 -7.76
CA ALA A 19 0.84 -5.13 -8.23
C ALA A 19 -0.08 -4.65 -7.08
N ALA A 20 -0.56 -5.58 -6.24
CA ALA A 20 -1.37 -5.24 -5.07
C ALA A 20 -0.61 -4.31 -4.11
N HIS A 21 0.66 -4.60 -3.85
CA HIS A 21 1.51 -3.77 -3.00
C HIS A 21 1.72 -2.36 -3.58
N GLU A 22 2.00 -2.27 -4.87
CA GLU A 22 2.17 -0.98 -5.56
C GLU A 22 0.88 -0.17 -5.60
N LEU A 23 -0.30 -0.80 -5.66
CA LEU A 23 -1.60 -0.11 -5.70
C LEU A 23 -2.08 0.41 -4.35
N ARG A 24 -1.69 -0.20 -3.21
CA ARG A 24 -2.12 0.29 -1.88
C ARG A 24 -1.65 1.71 -1.59
N THR A 25 -0.43 2.05 -1.99
CA THR A 25 0.17 3.38 -1.75
C THR A 25 -0.56 4.52 -2.49
N PRO A 26 -0.81 4.45 -3.81
CA PRO A 26 -1.58 5.47 -4.52
C PRO A 26 -3.05 5.53 -4.06
N LEU A 27 -3.66 4.40 -3.70
CA LEU A 27 -5.03 4.40 -3.15
C LEU A 27 -5.11 5.09 -1.78
N THR A 28 -4.14 4.83 -0.89
CA THR A 28 -4.01 5.52 0.39
C THR A 28 -3.85 7.02 0.18
N THR A 29 -3.05 7.41 -0.82
CA THR A 29 -2.86 8.82 -1.20
C THR A 29 -4.17 9.46 -1.67
N LEU A 30 -4.92 8.79 -2.54
CA LEU A 30 -6.23 9.27 -3.04
C LEU A 30 -7.26 9.40 -1.91
N GLN A 31 -7.31 8.44 -0.98
CA GLN A 31 -8.14 8.51 0.21
C GLN A 31 -7.76 9.71 1.08
N GLY A 32 -6.45 9.95 1.28
CA GLY A 32 -5.95 11.09 2.05
C GLY A 32 -6.37 12.44 1.47
N TYR A 33 -6.15 12.66 0.16
CA TYR A 33 -6.54 13.92 -0.49
C TYR A 33 -8.05 14.15 -0.46
N SER A 34 -8.84 13.13 -0.81
CA SER A 34 -10.30 13.25 -0.80
C SER A 34 -10.86 13.49 0.61
N ALA A 35 -10.29 12.85 1.65
CA ALA A 35 -10.72 13.04 3.03
C ALA A 35 -10.37 14.43 3.59
N LEU A 36 -9.24 15.02 3.18
CA LEU A 36 -8.88 16.39 3.55
C LEU A 36 -9.89 17.40 3.01
N HIS A 37 -10.28 17.24 1.75
CA HIS A 37 -11.26 18.12 1.11
C HIS A 37 -12.71 17.85 1.55
N ALA A 38 -13.03 16.63 1.99
CA ALA A 38 -14.36 16.31 2.53
C ALA A 38 -14.70 17.10 3.80
N ARG A 39 -13.69 17.62 4.52
CA ARG A 39 -13.85 18.45 5.72
C ARG A 39 -14.01 19.94 5.40
N ASP A 40 -13.83 20.34 4.15
CA ASP A 40 -14.01 21.73 3.75
C ASP A 40 -15.50 22.06 3.61
N ALA A 41 -16.01 22.91 4.52
CA ALA A 41 -17.40 23.34 4.52
C ALA A 41 -17.79 24.09 3.23
N HIS A 42 -16.84 24.70 2.51
CA HIS A 42 -17.12 25.40 1.26
C HIS A 42 -17.41 24.43 0.10
N LEU A 43 -16.97 23.18 0.22
CA LEU A 43 -17.20 22.14 -0.79
C LEU A 43 -18.48 21.34 -0.53
N ALA A 44 -19.10 21.48 0.65
CA ALA A 44 -20.34 20.80 0.99
C ALA A 44 -21.47 21.20 0.03
N GLY A 45 -22.11 20.20 -0.60
CA GLY A 45 -23.19 20.42 -1.57
C GLY A 45 -22.73 20.94 -2.94
N THR A 46 -21.42 21.06 -3.18
CA THR A 46 -20.89 21.43 -4.50
C THR A 46 -20.66 20.19 -5.38
N PRO A 47 -20.73 20.33 -6.72
CA PRO A 47 -20.38 19.23 -7.63
C PRO A 47 -18.97 18.67 -7.42
N LEU A 48 -18.02 19.53 -7.04
CA LEU A 48 -16.65 19.12 -6.70
C LEU A 48 -16.62 18.27 -5.43
N GLY A 49 -17.29 18.71 -4.37
CA GLY A 49 -17.42 17.94 -3.12
C GLY A 49 -18.06 16.57 -3.34
N ASP A 50 -19.09 16.50 -4.18
CA ASP A 50 -19.75 15.25 -4.55
C ASP A 50 -18.81 14.31 -5.32
N SER A 51 -18.03 14.87 -6.25
CA SER A 51 -17.02 14.13 -7.01
C SER A 51 -15.92 13.56 -6.10
N LEU A 52 -15.44 14.36 -5.14
CA LEU A 52 -14.41 13.94 -4.18
C LEU A 52 -14.90 12.83 -3.25
N ARG A 53 -16.15 12.90 -2.77
CA ARG A 53 -16.74 11.80 -1.99
C ARG A 53 -16.84 10.51 -2.81
N ARG A 54 -17.20 10.61 -4.09
CA ARG A 54 -17.24 9.45 -4.99
C ARG A 54 -15.85 8.85 -5.23
N ILE A 55 -14.84 9.70 -5.47
CA ILE A 55 -13.44 9.26 -5.61
C ILE A 55 -12.98 8.55 -4.33
N HIS A 56 -13.30 9.08 -3.15
CA HIS A 56 -12.98 8.45 -1.87
C HIS A 56 -13.57 7.05 -1.77
N SER A 57 -14.88 6.92 -2.03
CA SER A 57 -15.58 5.65 -1.95
C SER A 57 -15.06 4.60 -2.94
N GLU A 58 -14.64 5.04 -4.14
CA GLU A 58 -14.05 4.13 -5.13
C GLU A 58 -12.64 3.71 -4.71
N ALA A 59 -11.85 4.61 -4.13
CA ALA A 59 -10.54 4.27 -3.60
C ALA A 59 -10.64 3.24 -2.45
N GLU A 60 -11.61 3.39 -1.52
CA GLU A 60 -11.91 2.38 -0.49
C GLU A 60 -12.35 1.04 -1.08
N ARG A 61 -13.17 1.06 -2.13
CA ARG A 61 -13.58 -0.16 -2.84
C ARG A 61 -12.37 -0.85 -3.49
N MET A 62 -11.50 -0.10 -4.15
CA MET A 62 -10.29 -0.63 -4.77
C MET A 62 -9.33 -1.20 -3.71
N THR A 63 -9.17 -0.56 -2.56
CA THR A 63 -8.36 -1.10 -1.45
C THR A 63 -8.86 -2.49 -1.03
N ARG A 64 -10.17 -2.69 -0.87
CA ARG A 64 -10.71 -4.01 -0.53
C ARG A 64 -10.40 -5.08 -1.58
N ILE A 65 -10.56 -4.76 -2.86
CA ILE A 65 -10.23 -5.69 -3.95
C ILE A 65 -8.73 -6.04 -3.92
N VAL A 66 -7.86 -5.06 -3.73
CA VAL A 66 -6.41 -5.26 -3.63
C VAL A 66 -6.04 -6.13 -2.44
N ASP A 67 -6.70 -5.92 -1.29
CA ASP A 67 -6.49 -6.70 -0.07
C ASP A 67 -6.90 -8.16 -0.27
N ASP A 68 -8.03 -8.41 -0.95
CA ASP A 68 -8.50 -9.76 -1.29
C ASP A 68 -7.51 -10.48 -2.23
N LEU A 69 -6.99 -9.78 -3.24
CA LEU A 69 -5.99 -10.33 -4.16
C LEU A 69 -4.68 -10.69 -3.43
N GLN A 70 -4.25 -9.87 -2.49
CA GLN A 70 -3.06 -10.14 -1.68
C GLN A 70 -3.29 -11.32 -0.71
N LEU A 71 -4.49 -11.44 -0.13
CA LEU A 71 -4.86 -12.59 0.69
C LEU A 71 -4.83 -13.89 -0.12
N LEU A 72 -5.39 -13.88 -1.33
CA LEU A 72 -5.37 -15.03 -2.24
C LEU A 72 -3.93 -15.42 -2.62
N ALA A 73 -3.05 -14.45 -2.86
CA ALA A 73 -1.65 -14.73 -3.16
C ALA A 73 -0.90 -15.35 -1.95
N ASN A 74 -1.20 -14.91 -0.72
CA ASN A 74 -0.51 -15.34 0.50
C ASN A 74 -0.99 -16.69 1.06
N LEU A 75 -2.27 -17.04 0.90
CA LEU A 75 -2.83 -18.30 1.44
C LEU A 75 -2.17 -19.55 0.85
N ASP A 76 -1.67 -19.48 -0.38
CA ASP A 76 -0.95 -20.57 -1.03
C ASP A 76 0.56 -20.62 -0.66
N GLU A 77 1.15 -19.49 -0.26
CA GLU A 77 2.55 -19.45 0.18
C GLU A 77 2.77 -20.09 1.56
N GLN A 78 1.79 -19.98 2.47
CA GLN A 78 1.84 -20.64 3.78
C GLN A 78 1.82 -22.17 3.68
N ARG A 79 1.47 -22.73 2.51
CA ARG A 79 1.55 -24.16 2.24
C ARG A 79 2.97 -24.64 1.91
N ASN A 80 3.93 -23.73 1.74
CA ASN A 80 5.33 -24.03 1.39
C ASN A 80 6.35 -23.51 2.42
N TRP A 81 5.91 -23.22 3.65
CA TRP A 81 6.72 -22.50 4.65
C TRP A 81 7.67 -23.37 5.49
N TYR A 82 8.64 -24.03 4.83
CA TYR A 82 9.93 -24.40 5.44
C TYR A 82 11.08 -23.71 4.70
N GLY A 83 11.34 -22.43 5.00
CA GLY A 83 12.56 -21.74 4.57
C GLY A 83 12.51 -20.20 4.68
N PRO A 84 13.45 -19.53 5.37
CA PRO A 84 13.36 -18.10 5.66
C PRO A 84 13.91 -17.24 4.51
N ARG A 85 13.25 -16.12 4.17
CA ARG A 85 13.83 -15.09 3.29
C ARG A 85 13.62 -13.66 3.81
N LEU A 86 14.72 -13.10 4.31
CA LEU A 86 14.93 -11.69 4.66
C LEU A 86 15.21 -10.86 3.39
N THR A 87 14.18 -10.33 2.72
CA THR A 87 14.41 -9.40 1.59
C THR A 87 13.60 -8.11 1.62
N TRP A 88 12.66 -7.90 2.56
CA TRP A 88 11.79 -6.71 2.56
C TRP A 88 12.42 -5.45 3.22
N ALA A 89 13.60 -5.54 3.84
CA ALA A 89 14.19 -4.46 4.65
C ALA A 89 15.07 -3.43 3.89
N ARG A 90 15.01 -3.33 2.55
CA ARG A 90 15.87 -2.39 1.79
C ARG A 90 15.17 -1.22 1.08
N SER A 91 13.84 -1.14 1.12
CA SER A 91 13.11 -0.17 0.29
C SER A 91 12.49 1.00 1.05
N PHE A 92 12.50 1.00 2.38
CA PHE A 92 12.09 2.18 3.18
C PHE A 92 13.30 2.83 3.83
N GLY A 93 13.53 4.07 3.40
CA GLY A 93 14.73 4.86 3.68
C GLY A 93 15.14 4.90 5.14
N THR A 94 16.44 4.88 5.33
CA THR A 94 17.12 5.15 6.60
C THR A 94 16.66 6.52 7.14
N ARG A 95 15.80 6.52 8.15
CA ARG A 95 15.72 7.68 9.06
C ARG A 95 17.03 7.70 9.83
N ARG A 96 17.97 8.53 9.37
CA ARG A 96 19.14 8.91 10.17
C ARG A 96 18.62 9.52 11.49
N PRO A 97 19.13 9.13 12.66
CA PRO A 97 18.80 9.81 13.90
C PRO A 97 19.34 11.24 13.84
N ILE A 98 18.50 12.20 14.25
CA ILE A 98 18.83 13.62 14.36
C ILE A 98 19.96 13.74 15.37
N SER A 99 21.15 14.17 14.93
CA SER A 99 22.23 14.52 15.84
C SER A 99 21.79 15.73 16.67
N ARG A 100 21.53 15.54 17.96
CA ARG A 100 21.45 16.66 18.90
C ARG A 100 22.86 17.21 19.07
N SER A 101 23.15 18.28 18.35
CA SER A 101 24.20 19.23 18.68
C SER A 101 23.89 19.79 20.07
N SER A 102 24.65 19.35 21.08
CA SER A 102 24.75 20.07 22.35
C SER A 102 25.52 21.36 22.08
N CYS A 103 24.79 22.48 22.06
CA CYS A 103 25.37 23.80 22.25
C CYS A 103 26.17 23.81 23.55
N GLN A 104 27.48 23.98 23.40
CA GLN A 104 28.38 24.37 24.46
C GLN A 104 28.04 25.81 24.81
N THR A 105 27.38 26.02 25.95
CA THR A 105 27.21 27.35 26.54
C THR A 105 28.36 27.58 27.51
N ASP A 106 29.35 28.28 26.99
CA ASP A 106 30.08 29.40 27.59
C ASP A 106 29.91 29.65 29.11
N ARG A 107 31.03 29.51 29.83
CA ARG A 107 31.35 30.23 31.07
C ARG A 107 32.86 30.43 31.15
#